data_AF-A0A1I8BDI3-F1
#
_entry.id   AF-A0A1I8BDI3-F1
#
_cell.length_a   1.000
_cell.length_b   1.000
_cell.length_c   1.000
_cell.angle_alpha   90.00
_cell.angle_beta   90.00
_cell.angle_gamma   90.00
#
_symmetry.space_group_name_H-M   'P 1'
#
loop_
_entity.id
_entity.type
_entity.pdbx_description
1 polymer ?
#
loop_
_entity_poly.entity_id
_entity_poly.type
_entity_poly.pdbx_seq_one_letter_code
_entity_poly.pdbx_strand_id
1 'polypeptide(L)'
;MSPMVLIGLTNCNRDENLAQLSQDIGLLSLGATDEQIERLATVYWFIIEFGLCKQNGKLCAIGAGLLSAYGELKYACSNEPEHEPFNPEITSLRPYVDSDYQPVYFVADSIKKALEDVRSFAYSICPKYSNIYNSLTRTVKQIDNKIMLKNRAISLKKECEQMERELEKII
;
A
#
# COMPACT_ATOMS: atom_id res chain seq x y z
N MET A 1 8.74 -3.76 -17.68
CA MET A 1 9.42 -3.71 -16.37
C MET A 1 10.87 -4.12 -16.54
N SER A 2 11.81 -3.27 -16.12
CA SER A 2 13.25 -3.57 -16.15
C SER A 2 13.61 -4.66 -15.11
N PRO A 3 14.59 -5.55 -15.35
CA PRO A 3 14.99 -6.61 -14.40
C PRO A 3 15.33 -6.11 -13.00
N MET A 4 15.82 -4.87 -12.89
CA MET A 4 16.13 -4.22 -11.60
C MET A 4 14.87 -3.94 -10.77
N VAL A 5 13.80 -3.42 -11.39
CA VAL A 5 12.51 -3.15 -10.72
C VAL A 5 11.92 -4.43 -10.12
N LEU A 6 12.11 -5.57 -10.80
CA LEU A 6 11.66 -6.88 -10.29
C LEU A 6 12.40 -7.30 -9.00
N ILE A 7 13.69 -6.99 -8.87
CA ILE A 7 14.48 -7.27 -7.66
C ILE A 7 14.03 -6.38 -6.49
N GLY A 8 13.78 -5.10 -6.76
CA GLY A 8 13.25 -4.16 -5.75
C GLY A 8 11.89 -4.61 -5.22
N LEU A 9 10.95 -4.91 -6.12
CA LEU A 9 9.61 -5.37 -5.75
C LEU A 9 9.61 -6.73 -5.05
N THR A 10 10.48 -7.67 -5.44
CA THR A 10 10.56 -8.99 -4.78
C THR A 10 11.10 -8.90 -3.35
N ASN A 11 12.01 -7.96 -3.06
CA ASN A 11 12.47 -7.71 -1.69
C ASN A 11 11.44 -6.94 -0.86
N CYS A 12 10.78 -5.95 -1.45
CA CYS A 12 9.72 -5.16 -0.82
C CYS A 12 8.51 -6.05 -0.44
N ASN A 13 8.09 -6.96 -1.32
CA ASN A 13 6.99 -7.89 -1.08
C ASN A 13 7.29 -9.01 -0.06
N ARG A 14 8.51 -9.08 0.49
CA ARG A 14 8.79 -9.94 1.66
C ARG A 14 8.26 -9.34 2.95
N ASP A 15 8.07 -8.02 3.02
CA ASP A 15 7.41 -7.39 4.15
C ASP A 15 5.90 -7.54 3.99
N GLU A 16 5.26 -8.23 4.94
CA GLU A 16 3.82 -8.48 4.92
C GLU A 16 3.00 -7.18 4.83
N ASN A 17 3.49 -6.08 5.41
CA ASN A 17 2.78 -4.81 5.38
C ASN A 17 2.89 -4.13 4.01
N LEU A 18 4.04 -4.23 3.32
CA LEU A 18 4.21 -3.70 1.97
C LEU A 18 3.43 -4.53 0.94
N ALA A 19 3.42 -5.85 1.11
CA ALA A 19 2.60 -6.75 0.31
C ALA A 19 1.10 -6.43 0.49
N GLN A 20 0.66 -6.24 1.75
CA GLN A 20 -0.72 -5.86 2.04
C GLN A 20 -1.08 -4.48 1.49
N LEU A 21 -0.16 -3.49 1.59
CA LEU A 21 -0.36 -2.16 1.02
C LEU A 21 -0.56 -2.22 -0.49
N SER A 22 0.29 -2.98 -1.18
CA SER A 22 0.20 -3.17 -2.63
C SER A 22 -1.12 -3.84 -3.03
N GLN A 23 -1.55 -4.86 -2.27
CA GLN A 23 -2.84 -5.51 -2.49
C GLN A 23 -4.00 -4.55 -2.27
N ASP A 24 -3.96 -3.76 -1.20
CA ASP A 24 -5.04 -2.83 -0.85
C ASP A 24 -5.21 -1.77 -1.93
N ILE A 25 -4.12 -1.13 -2.37
CA ILE A 25 -4.15 -0.16 -3.48
C ILE A 25 -4.78 -0.78 -4.73
N GLY A 26 -4.38 -2.01 -5.09
CA GLY A 26 -4.93 -2.72 -6.23
C GLY A 26 -6.41 -3.09 -6.08
N LEU A 27 -6.88 -3.43 -4.88
CA LEU A 27 -8.29 -3.66 -4.62
C LEU A 27 -9.12 -2.38 -4.67
N LEU A 28 -8.53 -1.27 -4.23
CA LEU A 28 -9.18 0.04 -4.19
C LEU A 28 -9.31 0.67 -5.58
N SER A 29 -8.39 0.37 -6.51
CA SER A 29 -8.47 0.84 -7.89
C SER A 29 -9.57 0.16 -8.70
N LEU A 30 -10.09 -1.00 -8.25
CA LEU A 30 -11.17 -1.71 -8.95
C LEU A 30 -12.49 -0.95 -8.83
N GLY A 31 -12.98 -0.43 -9.96
CA GLY A 31 -14.22 0.37 -10.05
C GLY A 31 -14.03 1.86 -9.77
N ALA A 32 -12.80 2.30 -9.50
CA ALA A 32 -12.47 3.70 -9.31
C ALA A 32 -12.53 4.46 -10.64
N THR A 33 -12.80 5.75 -10.58
CA THR A 33 -12.71 6.69 -11.71
C THR A 33 -11.25 6.91 -12.09
N ASP A 34 -10.99 7.35 -13.32
CA ASP A 34 -9.62 7.62 -13.80
C ASP A 34 -8.88 8.61 -12.89
N GLU A 35 -9.57 9.65 -12.39
CA GLU A 35 -9.01 10.62 -11.44
C GLU A 35 -8.59 9.95 -10.12
N GLN A 36 -9.42 9.06 -9.58
CA GLN A 36 -9.08 8.31 -8.36
C GLN A 36 -7.93 7.33 -8.59
N ILE A 37 -7.88 6.70 -9.76
CA ILE A 37 -6.80 5.80 -10.16
C ILE A 37 -5.49 6.57 -10.25
N GLU A 38 -5.48 7.76 -10.86
CA GLU A 38 -4.29 8.61 -10.97
C GLU A 38 -3.77 9.04 -9.58
N ARG A 39 -4.68 9.42 -8.68
CA ARG A 39 -4.34 9.74 -7.29
C ARG A 39 -3.75 8.55 -6.53
N LEU A 40 -4.35 7.36 -6.67
CA LEU A 40 -3.85 6.12 -6.07
C LEU A 40 -2.50 5.70 -6.67
N ALA A 41 -2.32 5.86 -7.98
CA ALA A 41 -1.06 5.57 -8.68
C ALA A 41 0.06 6.52 -8.21
N THR A 42 -0.26 7.79 -7.99
CA THR A 42 0.68 8.77 -7.44
C THR A 42 1.10 8.40 -6.02
N VAL A 43 0.15 7.99 -5.16
CA VAL A 43 0.49 7.49 -3.83
C VAL A 43 1.36 6.23 -3.91
N TYR A 44 1.03 5.28 -4.79
CA TYR A 44 1.82 4.08 -5.03
C TYR A 44 3.26 4.42 -5.44
N TRP A 45 3.43 5.38 -6.35
CA TRP A 45 4.75 5.85 -6.79
C TRP A 45 5.59 6.35 -5.62
N PHE A 46 5.04 7.24 -4.80
CA PHE A 46 5.77 7.88 -3.71
C PHE A 46 5.96 7.03 -2.46
N ILE A 47 5.29 5.88 -2.33
CA ILE A 47 5.46 4.98 -1.18
C ILE A 47 6.06 3.61 -1.54
N ILE A 48 5.55 2.95 -2.58
CA ILE A 48 6.00 1.60 -3.00
C ILE A 48 7.20 1.68 -3.95
N GLU A 49 7.27 2.66 -4.85
CA GLU A 49 8.39 2.78 -5.80
C GLU A 49 9.55 3.60 -5.23
N PHE A 50 9.26 4.78 -4.66
CA PHE A 50 10.27 5.73 -4.19
C PHE A 50 10.10 6.15 -2.72
N GLY A 51 9.39 5.35 -1.92
CA GLY A 51 9.15 5.68 -0.52
C GLY A 51 10.37 5.50 0.39
N LEU A 52 10.45 6.35 1.41
CA LEU A 52 11.37 6.24 2.53
C LEU A 52 10.59 5.95 3.82
N CYS A 53 11.24 5.31 4.78
CA CYS A 53 10.71 5.05 6.11
C CYS A 53 11.73 5.51 7.16
N LYS A 54 11.24 6.04 8.27
CA LYS A 54 12.08 6.34 9.43
C LYS A 54 12.20 5.10 10.32
N GLN A 55 13.41 4.62 10.56
CA GLN A 55 13.67 3.52 11.49
C GLN A 55 14.78 3.92 12.46
N ASN A 56 14.51 3.89 13.77
CA ASN A 56 15.47 4.25 14.82
C ASN A 56 16.14 5.62 14.58
N GLY A 57 15.38 6.59 14.06
CA GLY A 57 15.88 7.94 13.76
C GLY A 57 16.68 8.07 12.47
N LYS A 58 16.86 6.98 11.70
CA LYS A 58 17.54 6.98 10.40
C LYS A 58 16.54 6.85 9.25
N LEU A 59 16.88 7.41 8.09
CA LEU A 59 16.15 7.19 6.85
C LEU A 59 16.54 5.84 6.26
N CYS A 60 15.53 5.04 5.92
CA CYS A 60 15.68 3.75 5.28
C CYS A 60 14.81 3.73 4.01
N ALA A 61 15.38 3.33 2.89
CA ALA A 61 14.60 3.15 1.67
C ALA A 61 13.71 1.91 1.77
N ILE A 62 12.44 2.07 1.42
CA ILE A 62 11.46 0.98 1.28
C ILE A 62 10.98 0.82 -0.16
N GLY A 63 11.18 1.85 -0.99
CA GLY A 63 10.78 1.87 -2.39
C GLY A 63 11.53 0.86 -3.25
N ALA A 64 10.80 0.13 -4.09
CA ALA A 64 11.36 -0.84 -5.02
C ALA A 64 12.32 -0.20 -6.03
N GLY A 65 11.98 0.97 -6.57
CA GLY A 65 12.83 1.78 -7.45
C GLY A 65 14.16 2.10 -6.77
N LEU A 66 14.11 2.64 -5.55
CA LEU A 66 15.30 2.95 -4.75
C LEU A 66 16.16 1.72 -4.47
N LEU A 67 15.56 0.61 -4.03
CA LEU A 67 16.30 -0.62 -3.73
C LEU A 67 16.95 -1.27 -4.96
N SER A 68 16.50 -0.89 -6.16
CA SER A 68 17.01 -1.40 -7.43
C SER A 68 18.03 -0.48 -8.10
N ALA A 69 18.11 0.79 -7.69
CA ALA A 69 18.96 1.82 -8.29
C ALA A 69 19.95 2.38 -7.26
N TYR A 70 21.20 1.89 -7.28
CA TYR A 70 22.22 2.30 -6.31
C TYR A 70 22.48 3.81 -6.26
N GLY A 71 22.52 4.47 -7.42
CA GLY A 71 22.75 5.92 -7.50
C GLY A 71 21.63 6.71 -6.83
N GLU A 72 20.39 6.35 -7.16
CA GLU A 72 19.21 7.03 -6.62
C GLU A 72 18.99 6.70 -5.14
N LEU A 73 19.30 5.49 -4.69
CA LEU A 73 19.29 5.12 -3.27
C LEU A 73 20.21 6.03 -2.44
N LYS A 74 21.42 6.27 -2.94
CA LYS A 74 22.39 7.14 -2.25
C LYS A 74 21.91 8.58 -2.25
N TYR A 75 21.35 9.05 -3.36
CA TYR A 75 20.78 10.39 -3.47
C TYR A 75 19.59 10.59 -2.52
N ALA A 76 18.61 9.67 -2.54
CA ALA A 76 17.40 9.72 -1.71
C ALA A 76 17.69 9.72 -0.20
N CYS A 77 18.76 9.03 0.23
CA CYS A 77 19.18 8.98 1.63
C CYS A 77 20.20 10.07 2.03
N SER A 78 20.56 10.98 1.10
CA SER A 78 21.47 12.11 1.37
C SER A 78 20.71 13.33 1.90
N ASN A 79 21.37 14.49 2.00
CA ASN A 79 20.70 15.77 2.31
C ASN A 79 20.45 16.63 1.05
N GLU A 80 20.66 16.07 -0.14
CA GLU A 80 20.45 16.78 -1.41
C GLU A 80 18.97 16.92 -1.80
N PRO A 81 18.12 15.87 -1.72
CA PRO A 81 16.70 16.02 -2.00
C PRO A 81 15.92 16.55 -0.79
N GLU A 82 14.70 16.99 -1.04
CA GLU A 82 13.75 17.37 0.00
C GLU A 82 13.05 16.12 0.58
N HIS A 83 12.94 16.06 1.91
CA HIS A 83 12.21 15.00 2.61
C HIS A 83 10.94 15.57 3.23
N GLU A 84 9.80 15.11 2.75
CA GLU A 84 8.49 15.50 3.27
C GLU A 84 7.84 14.36 4.06
N PRO A 85 7.04 14.66 5.10
CA PRO A 85 6.26 13.62 5.78
C PRO A 85 5.23 13.03 4.83
N PHE A 86 5.12 11.70 4.81
CA PHE A 86 4.12 11.02 3.99
C PHE A 86 2.70 11.35 4.46
N ASN A 87 1.90 11.92 3.56
CA ASN A 87 0.47 12.14 3.75
C ASN A 87 -0.24 11.85 2.42
N PRO A 88 -1.01 10.75 2.31
CA PRO A 88 -1.65 10.36 1.05
C PRO A 88 -2.51 11.45 0.41
N GLU A 89 -3.17 12.31 1.20
CA GLU A 89 -3.99 13.40 0.64
C GLU A 89 -3.15 14.40 -0.13
N ILE A 90 -1.98 14.77 0.43
CA ILE A 90 -1.03 15.73 -0.17
C ILE A 90 -0.23 15.04 -1.26
N THR A 91 0.32 13.87 -0.97
CA THR A 91 1.13 13.07 -1.89
C THR A 91 0.37 12.74 -3.17
N SER A 92 -0.94 12.44 -3.08
CA SER A 92 -1.78 12.13 -4.27
C SER A 92 -1.90 13.26 -5.30
N LEU A 93 -1.55 14.49 -4.91
CA LEU A 93 -1.61 15.68 -5.76
C LEU A 93 -0.25 16.10 -6.30
N ARG A 94 0.84 15.44 -5.86
CA ARG A 94 2.19 15.81 -6.24
C ARG A 94 2.51 15.23 -7.63
N PRO A 95 2.87 16.05 -8.63
CA PRO A 95 3.36 15.53 -9.89
C PRO A 95 4.69 14.81 -9.65
N TYR A 96 4.87 13.66 -10.28
CA TYR A 96 6.13 12.92 -10.28
C TYR A 96 6.80 13.01 -11.66
N VAL A 97 8.11 12.81 -11.69
CA VAL A 97 8.92 12.83 -12.90
C VAL A 97 9.61 11.47 -13.01
N ASP A 98 9.64 10.85 -14.19
CA ASP A 98 10.22 9.52 -14.40
C ASP A 98 11.60 9.55 -15.08
N SER A 99 12.10 10.74 -15.42
CA SER A 99 13.31 10.93 -16.23
C SER A 99 14.60 11.20 -15.45
N ASP A 100 14.50 11.71 -14.22
CA ASP A 100 15.64 12.05 -13.37
C ASP A 100 15.34 11.71 -11.89
N TYR A 101 16.30 11.89 -10.99
CA TYR A 101 16.10 11.65 -9.56
C TYR A 101 14.97 12.51 -8.99
N GLN A 102 14.20 11.94 -8.06
CA GLN A 102 13.07 12.66 -7.50
C GLN A 102 13.55 13.84 -6.66
N PRO A 103 13.04 15.07 -6.89
CA PRO A 103 13.42 16.23 -6.10
C PRO A 103 12.88 16.15 -4.66
N VAL A 104 11.79 15.40 -4.46
CA VAL A 104 11.13 15.22 -3.18
C VAL A 104 10.88 13.74 -2.94
N TYR A 105 11.23 13.26 -1.75
CA TYR A 105 10.90 11.93 -1.25
C TYR A 105 10.01 12.02 -0.03
N PHE A 106 8.95 11.20 0.00
CA PHE A 106 8.07 11.12 1.15
C PHE A 106 8.57 10.09 2.17
N VAL A 107 8.58 10.49 3.44
CA VAL A 107 9.06 9.70 4.56
C VAL A 107 7.88 9.25 5.41
N ALA A 108 7.65 7.95 5.45
CA ALA A 108 6.71 7.34 6.37
C ALA A 108 7.35 7.12 7.76
N ASP A 109 6.57 7.33 8.82
CA ASP A 109 7.01 7.04 10.19
C ASP A 109 7.18 5.53 10.42
N SER A 110 6.30 4.73 9.82
CA SER A 110 6.43 3.27 9.75
C SER A 110 5.62 2.75 8.57
N ILE A 111 5.99 1.59 8.04
CA ILE A 111 5.23 0.93 6.97
C ILE A 111 3.78 0.67 7.40
N LYS A 112 3.57 0.24 8.65
CA LYS A 112 2.25 0.02 9.22
C LYS A 112 1.41 1.31 9.23
N LYS A 113 2.01 2.44 9.63
CA LYS A 113 1.32 3.73 9.63
C LYS A 113 0.96 4.18 8.22
N ALA A 114 1.89 4.05 7.26
CA ALA A 114 1.62 4.33 5.85
C ALA A 114 0.47 3.49 5.31
N LEU A 115 0.39 2.20 5.68
CA LEU A 115 -0.73 1.32 5.33
C LEU A 115 -2.07 1.84 5.87
N GLU A 116 -2.12 2.22 7.15
CA GLU A 116 -3.33 2.79 7.78
C GLU A 116 -3.76 4.10 7.12
N ASP A 117 -2.80 4.96 6.79
CA ASP A 117 -3.06 6.26 6.16
C ASP A 117 -3.59 6.08 4.73
N VAL A 118 -2.99 5.19 3.94
CA VAL A 118 -3.45 4.88 2.57
C VAL A 118 -4.86 4.29 2.59
N ARG A 119 -5.16 3.39 3.52
CA ARG A 119 -6.52 2.85 3.68
C ARG A 119 -7.52 3.95 3.98
N SER A 120 -7.21 4.81 4.95
CA SER A 120 -8.07 5.93 5.35
C SER A 120 -8.32 6.89 4.19
N PHE A 121 -7.27 7.22 3.46
CA PHE A 121 -7.34 8.02 2.24
C PHE A 121 -8.23 7.36 1.18
N ALA A 122 -8.04 6.08 0.93
CA ALA A 122 -8.80 5.36 -0.06
C ALA A 122 -10.30 5.28 0.27
N TYR A 123 -10.66 5.11 1.55
CA TYR A 123 -12.05 5.21 2.00
C TYR A 123 -12.65 6.60 1.78
N SER A 124 -11.85 7.66 1.90
CA SER A 124 -12.30 9.03 1.65
C SER A 124 -12.64 9.27 0.18
N ILE A 125 -11.88 8.67 -0.75
CA ILE A 125 -12.07 8.87 -2.19
C ILE A 125 -13.04 7.87 -2.80
N CYS A 126 -13.12 6.62 -2.31
CA CYS A 126 -13.93 5.53 -2.88
C CYS A 126 -14.99 4.98 -1.90
N PRO A 127 -16.03 5.76 -1.51
CA PRO A 127 -16.94 5.37 -0.43
C PRO A 127 -18.03 4.35 -0.82
N LYS A 128 -18.22 4.06 -2.12
CA LYS A 128 -19.48 3.46 -2.62
C LYS A 128 -19.51 1.93 -2.64
N TYR A 129 -18.36 1.27 -2.65
CA TYR A 129 -18.27 -0.19 -2.75
C TYR A 129 -17.01 -0.68 -2.06
N SER A 130 -17.02 -1.93 -1.59
CA SER A 130 -15.85 -2.59 -1.00
C SER A 130 -15.48 -3.80 -1.84
N ASN A 131 -14.24 -3.86 -2.31
CA ASN A 131 -13.72 -5.04 -2.99
C ASN A 131 -13.09 -5.97 -1.96
N ILE A 132 -13.53 -7.23 -1.92
CA ILE A 132 -12.99 -8.25 -1.02
C ILE A 132 -12.30 -9.32 -1.84
N TYR A 133 -11.03 -9.55 -1.55
CA TYR A 133 -10.27 -10.67 -2.10
C TYR A 133 -10.55 -11.95 -1.32
N ASN A 134 -10.82 -13.04 -2.04
CA ASN A 134 -10.85 -14.40 -1.50
C ASN A 134 -9.54 -15.11 -1.86
N SER A 135 -8.72 -15.42 -0.84
CA SER A 135 -7.41 -16.05 -1.02
C SER A 135 -7.49 -17.50 -1.51
N LEU A 136 -8.56 -18.23 -1.18
CA LEU A 136 -8.74 -19.63 -1.54
C LEU A 136 -9.14 -19.77 -3.01
N THR A 137 -10.09 -18.95 -3.47
CA THR A 137 -10.58 -18.98 -4.86
C THR A 137 -9.80 -18.05 -5.78
N ARG A 138 -8.94 -17.18 -5.22
CA ARG A 138 -8.23 -16.10 -5.93
C ARG A 138 -9.16 -15.19 -6.73
N THR A 139 -10.37 -14.96 -6.21
CA THR A 139 -11.37 -14.10 -6.84
C THR A 139 -11.59 -12.82 -6.04
N VAL A 140 -11.99 -11.75 -6.71
CA VAL A 140 -12.44 -10.51 -6.08
C VAL A 140 -13.96 -10.46 -6.13
N LYS A 141 -14.58 -10.17 -4.99
CA LYS A 141 -16.01 -9.96 -4.86
C LYS A 141 -16.26 -8.51 -4.44
N GLN A 142 -16.92 -7.76 -5.31
CA GLN A 142 -17.40 -6.43 -4.96
C GLN A 142 -18.63 -6.55 -4.04
N ILE A 143 -18.63 -5.80 -2.95
CA ILE A 143 -19.76 -5.61 -2.06
C ILE A 143 -20.28 -4.21 -2.29
N ASP A 144 -21.46 -4.14 -2.92
CA ASP A 144 -22.14 -2.90 -3.32
C ASP A 144 -23.47 -2.69 -2.58
N ASN A 145 -23.93 -3.69 -1.81
CA ASN A 145 -25.21 -3.64 -1.13
C ASN A 145 -25.19 -4.20 0.30
N LYS A 146 -26.17 -3.76 1.09
CA LYS A 146 -26.30 -4.11 2.51
C LYS A 146 -26.48 -5.61 2.76
N ILE A 147 -27.11 -6.34 1.84
CA ILE A 147 -27.38 -7.78 2.01
C ILE A 147 -26.08 -8.57 1.90
N MET A 148 -25.26 -8.26 0.88
CA MET A 148 -23.95 -8.88 0.70
C MET A 148 -23.02 -8.60 1.88
N LEU A 149 -23.04 -7.36 2.39
CA LEU A 149 -22.26 -6.99 3.58
C LEU A 149 -22.71 -7.77 4.82
N LYS A 150 -24.02 -7.86 5.07
CA LYS A 150 -24.59 -8.66 6.19
C LYS A 150 -24.22 -10.13 6.08
N ASN A 151 -24.36 -10.72 4.90
CA ASN A 151 -24.01 -12.13 4.68
C ASN A 151 -22.53 -12.40 4.94
N ARG A 152 -21.65 -11.47 4.55
CA ARG A 152 -20.21 -11.57 4.84
C ARG A 152 -19.92 -11.45 6.34
N ALA A 153 -20.55 -10.51 7.04
CA ALA A 153 -20.40 -10.37 8.49
C ALA A 153 -20.81 -11.65 9.23
N ILE A 154 -21.90 -12.30 8.80
CA ILE A 154 -22.34 -13.58 9.36
C ILE A 154 -21.31 -14.70 9.07
N SER A 155 -20.77 -14.77 7.85
CA SER A 155 -19.71 -15.74 7.50
C SER A 155 -18.48 -15.58 8.37
N LEU A 156 -17.97 -14.35 8.51
CA LEU A 156 -16.81 -14.04 9.34
C LEU A 156 -17.04 -14.40 10.81
N LYS A 157 -18.25 -14.12 11.33
CA LYS A 157 -18.60 -14.50 12.69
C LYS A 157 -18.52 -16.02 12.89
N LYS A 158 -19.07 -16.80 11.95
CA LYS A 158 -18.97 -18.27 11.98
C LYS A 158 -17.53 -18.77 11.90
N GLU A 159 -16.69 -18.13 11.09
CA GLU A 159 -15.25 -18.43 10.99
C GLU A 159 -14.55 -18.17 12.34
N CYS A 160 -14.87 -17.06 13.03
CA CYS A 160 -14.36 -16.77 14.37
C CYS A 160 -14.81 -17.80 15.41
N GLU A 161 -16.10 -18.13 15.45
CA GLU A 161 -16.64 -19.16 16.34
C GLU A 161 -16.00 -20.54 16.09
N GLN A 162 -15.64 -20.85 14.84
CA GLN A 162 -14.91 -22.08 14.51
C GLN A 162 -13.49 -22.04 15.08
N MET A 163 -12.77 -20.92 14.93
CA MET A 163 -11.42 -20.77 15.47
C MET A 163 -11.41 -20.86 17.00
N GLU A 164 -12.40 -20.27 17.68
CA GLU A 164 -12.56 -20.39 19.14
C GLU A 164 -12.72 -21.86 19.57
N ARG A 165 -13.58 -22.63 18.89
CA ARG A 165 -13.76 -24.07 19.17
C ARG A 165 -12.50 -24.89 18.95
N GLU A 166 -11.68 -24.57 17.95
CA GLU A 166 -10.40 -25.27 17.73
C GLU A 166 -9.36 -24.86 18.79
N LEU A 167 -9.37 -23.62 19.26
CA LEU A 167 -8.50 -23.15 20.33
C LEU A 167 -8.76 -23.92 21.64
N GLU A 168 -10.03 -24.14 21.99
CA GLU A 168 -10.44 -24.91 23.18
C GLU A 168 -9.97 -26.37 23.16
N LYS A 169 -9.64 -26.94 21.99
CA LYS A 169 -9.12 -28.32 21.88
C LYS A 169 -7.59 -28.41 22.04
N ILE A 170 -6.89 -27.29 21.86
CA ILE A 170 -5.43 -27.22 21.90
C ILE A 170 -4.93 -26.89 23.32
N ILE A 171 -5.79 -26.29 24.15
CA ILE A 171 -5.56 -26.00 25.58
C ILE A 171 -6.04 -27.18 26.42
#